data_AF-A0A7C4RTX1-F1
#
_entry.id   AF-A0A7C4RTX1-F1
#
_cell.length_a   1.000
_cell.length_b   1.000
_cell.length_c   1.000
_cell.angle_alpha   90.00
_cell.angle_beta   90.00
_cell.angle_gamma   90.00
#
_symmetry.space_group_name_H-M   'P 1'
#
loop_
_entity.id
_entity.type
_entity.pdbx_description
1 polymer ?
#
loop_
_entity_poly.entity_id
_entity_poly.type
_entity_poly.pdbx_seq_one_letter_code
_entity_poly.pdbx_strand_id
1 'polypeptide(L)'
;MNHYVQFEQEEQELLDSYERDEWQSVAELQERLCQYQAYAIAAFEAMGLVSVPLSQEDIKAIRAKAVAAGMSYQTLIATIVHQYLAGELVEKPHSA
;
A
#
# COMPACT_ATOMS: atom_id res chain seq x y z
N MET A 1 1.20 4.16 -31.22
CA MET A 1 2.16 3.27 -30.54
C MET A 1 1.35 2.17 -29.89
N ASN A 2 1.37 0.96 -30.46
CA ASN A 2 0.69 -0.18 -29.86
C ASN A 2 1.49 -0.60 -28.62
N HIS A 3 0.94 -0.37 -27.43
CA HIS A 3 1.52 -0.86 -26.19
C HIS A 3 1.21 -2.35 -26.13
N TYR A 4 2.20 -3.20 -26.45
CA TYR A 4 2.09 -4.62 -26.16
C TYR A 4 2.29 -4.77 -24.65
N VAL A 5 1.21 -5.00 -23.93
CA VAL A 5 1.26 -5.41 -22.52
C VAL A 5 1.73 -6.86 -22.54
N GLN A 6 2.91 -7.13 -21.97
CA GLN A 6 3.32 -8.50 -21.70
C GLN A 6 2.71 -8.88 -20.35
N PHE A 7 1.80 -9.84 -20.37
CA PHE A 7 1.22 -10.39 -19.17
C PHE A 7 2.11 -11.50 -18.63
N GLU A 8 2.33 -11.49 -17.32
CA GLU A 8 2.91 -12.64 -16.62
C GLU A 8 1.90 -13.80 -16.66
N GLN A 9 2.38 -15.03 -16.40
CA GLN A 9 1.53 -16.22 -16.56
C GLN A 9 0.26 -16.15 -15.70
N GLU A 10 0.36 -15.67 -14.45
CA GLU A 10 -0.77 -15.48 -13.55
C GLU A 10 -1.80 -14.48 -14.10
N GLU A 11 -1.33 -13.37 -14.69
CA GLU A 11 -2.19 -12.34 -15.28
C GLU A 11 -2.92 -12.87 -16.53
N GLN A 12 -2.23 -13.66 -17.35
CA GLN A 12 -2.82 -14.29 -18.52
C GLN A 12 -3.89 -15.33 -18.12
N GLU A 13 -3.61 -16.14 -17.10
CA GLU A 13 -4.58 -17.12 -16.57
C GLU A 13 -5.83 -16.43 -15.99
N LEU A 14 -5.65 -15.31 -15.28
CA LEU A 14 -6.74 -14.46 -14.80
C LEU A 14 -7.60 -13.93 -15.95
N LEU A 15 -6.98 -13.37 -16.99
CA LEU A 15 -7.67 -12.83 -18.15
C LEU A 15 -8.44 -13.91 -18.90
N ASP A 16 -7.80 -15.04 -19.17
CA ASP A 16 -8.42 -16.20 -19.83
C ASP A 16 -9.65 -16.71 -19.05
N SER A 17 -9.58 -16.78 -17.71
CA SER A 17 -10.72 -17.23 -16.88
C SER A 17 -11.89 -16.23 -16.93
N TYR A 18 -11.59 -14.94 -17.04
CA TYR A 18 -12.60 -13.89 -17.20
C TYR A 18 -13.26 -13.93 -18.58
N GLU A 19 -12.46 -14.08 -19.65
CA GLU A 19 -12.96 -14.19 -21.03
C GLU A 19 -13.82 -15.44 -21.26
N ARG A 20 -13.63 -16.48 -20.45
CA ARG A 20 -14.45 -17.70 -20.46
C ARG A 20 -15.75 -17.59 -19.67
N ASP A 21 -16.10 -16.40 -19.16
CA ASP A 21 -17.30 -16.15 -18.33
C ASP A 21 -17.40 -17.09 -17.10
N GLU A 22 -16.26 -17.54 -16.56
CA GLU A 22 -16.21 -18.45 -15.40
C GLU A 22 -16.59 -17.74 -14.09
N TRP A 23 -16.60 -16.40 -14.10
CA TRP A 23 -16.78 -15.55 -12.93
C TRP A 23 -18.26 -15.31 -12.65
N GLN A 24 -18.76 -15.93 -11.59
CA GLN A 24 -20.14 -15.71 -11.13
C GLN A 24 -20.18 -14.75 -9.97
N SER A 25 -21.20 -13.89 -9.96
CA SER A 25 -21.45 -12.99 -8.83
C SER A 25 -21.63 -13.80 -7.55
N VAL A 26 -21.00 -13.33 -6.49
CA VAL A 26 -21.19 -13.89 -5.15
C VAL A 26 -22.67 -13.77 -4.74
N ALA A 27 -23.17 -14.78 -4.03
CA ALA A 27 -24.47 -14.71 -3.39
C ALA A 27 -24.52 -13.51 -2.42
N GLU A 28 -25.71 -12.91 -2.29
CA GLU A 28 -25.96 -11.77 -1.36
C GLU A 28 -25.02 -10.57 -1.63
N LEU A 29 -24.74 -10.27 -2.91
CA LEU A 29 -23.84 -9.20 -3.34
C LEU A 29 -24.06 -7.87 -2.59
N GLN A 30 -25.32 -7.45 -2.41
CA GLN A 30 -25.64 -6.20 -1.71
C GLN A 30 -25.24 -6.22 -0.23
N GLU A 31 -25.45 -7.35 0.45
CA GLU A 31 -25.08 -7.51 1.86
C GLU A 31 -23.55 -7.51 2.01
N ARG A 32 -22.84 -8.23 1.14
CA ARG A 32 -21.37 -8.24 1.14
C ARG A 32 -20.79 -6.87 0.83
N LEU A 33 -21.36 -6.14 -0.12
CA LEU A 33 -20.95 -4.76 -0.41
C LEU A 33 -21.09 -3.86 0.82
N CYS A 34 -22.24 -3.93 1.50
CA CYS A 34 -22.48 -3.19 2.74
C CYS A 34 -21.46 -3.56 3.83
N GLN A 35 -21.20 -4.86 3.99
CA GLN A 35 -20.23 -5.38 4.96
C GLN A 35 -18.80 -4.89 4.66
N TYR A 36 -18.35 -4.96 3.41
CA TYR A 36 -17.02 -4.49 3.02
C TYR A 36 -16.87 -2.97 3.17
N GLN A 37 -17.93 -2.21 2.86
CA GLN A 37 -17.95 -0.77 3.12
C GLN A 37 -17.83 -0.49 4.61
N ALA A 38 -18.58 -1.20 5.46
CA ALA A 38 -18.50 -1.04 6.91
C ALA A 38 -17.09 -1.36 7.43
N TYR A 39 -16.43 -2.40 6.92
CA TYR A 39 -15.04 -2.72 7.27
C TYR A 39 -14.05 -1.64 6.83
N ALA A 40 -14.19 -1.12 5.62
CA ALA A 40 -13.35 -0.05 5.12
C ALA A 40 -13.51 1.24 5.96
N ILE A 41 -14.75 1.59 6.31
CA ILE A 41 -15.06 2.76 7.16
C ILE A 41 -14.47 2.56 8.55
N ALA A 42 -14.71 1.42 9.20
CA ALA A 42 -14.20 1.15 10.54
C ALA A 42 -12.66 1.15 10.59
N ALA A 43 -12.00 0.63 9.55
CA ALA A 43 -10.54 0.69 9.44
C ALA A 43 -10.04 2.13 9.33
N PHE A 44 -10.74 2.97 8.57
CA PHE A 44 -10.39 4.38 8.41
C PHE A 44 -10.67 5.19 9.68
N GLU A 45 -11.77 4.92 10.39
CA GLU A 45 -12.11 5.55 11.67
C GLU A 45 -11.11 5.17 12.77
N ALA A 46 -10.57 3.95 12.75
CA ALA A 46 -9.52 3.52 13.65
C ALA A 46 -8.15 4.17 13.35
N MET A 47 -7.95 4.78 12.18
CA MET A 47 -6.71 5.49 11.84
C MET A 47 -6.66 6.86 12.52
N GLY A 48 -5.74 7.01 13.47
CA GLY A 48 -5.36 8.32 14.01
C GLY A 48 -4.29 9.00 13.16
N LEU A 49 -4.51 10.26 12.76
CA LEU A 49 -3.49 11.10 12.11
C LEU A 49 -2.77 11.96 13.15
N VAL A 50 -1.44 11.92 13.15
CA VAL A 50 -0.59 12.77 14.00
C VAL A 50 0.25 13.69 13.11
N SER A 51 0.22 15.00 13.38
CA SER A 51 1.09 15.97 12.71
C SER A 51 2.34 16.19 13.55
N VAL A 52 3.51 15.88 12.97
CA VAL A 52 4.81 16.04 13.62
C VAL A 52 5.60 17.13 12.88
N PRO A 53 6.02 18.23 13.55
CA PRO A 53 6.87 19.21 12.92
C PRO A 53 8.27 18.61 12.67
N LEU A 54 8.76 18.77 11.45
CA LEU A 54 10.09 18.32 11.02
C LEU A 54 10.84 19.47 10.37
N SER A 55 12.17 19.44 10.42
CA SER A 55 12.97 20.43 9.72
C SER A 55 12.83 20.26 8.20
N GLN A 56 13.07 21.33 7.43
CA GLN A 56 13.07 21.22 5.96
C GLN A 56 14.14 20.27 5.43
N GLU A 57 15.27 20.14 6.16
CA GLU A 57 16.35 19.23 5.81
C GLU A 57 15.90 17.77 5.98
N ASP A 58 15.24 17.44 7.09
CA ASP A 58 14.70 16.10 7.35
C ASP A 58 13.66 15.71 6.30
N ILE A 59 12.75 16.62 5.94
CA ILE A 59 11.72 16.36 4.93
C ILE A 59 12.37 16.03 3.57
N LYS A 60 13.44 16.75 3.20
CA LYS A 60 14.20 16.46 1.97
C LYS A 60 14.86 15.08 2.03
N ALA A 61 15.50 14.76 3.15
CA ALA A 61 16.15 13.46 3.35
C ALA A 61 15.15 12.30 3.31
N ILE A 62 14.00 12.43 3.97
CA ILE A 62 12.92 11.44 3.96
C ILE A 62 12.41 11.23 2.54
N ARG A 63 12.16 12.30 1.78
CA ARG A 63 11.70 12.20 0.40
C ARG A 63 12.70 11.47 -0.49
N ALA A 64 13.98 11.77 -0.37
CA ALA A 64 15.03 11.07 -1.10
C ALA A 64 15.05 9.57 -0.79
N LYS A 65 14.94 9.20 0.50
CA LYS A 65 14.85 7.80 0.93
C LYS A 65 13.59 7.10 0.42
N ALA A 66 12.45 7.80 0.41
CA ALA A 66 11.19 7.24 -0.05
C ALA A 66 11.21 6.93 -1.55
N VAL A 67 11.79 7.83 -2.36
CA VAL A 67 12.01 7.61 -3.80
C VAL A 67 12.92 6.41 -4.04
N ALA A 68 14.03 6.30 -3.29
CA ALA A 68 14.93 5.15 -3.41
C ALA A 68 14.25 3.82 -3.04
N ALA A 69 13.28 3.86 -2.12
CA ALA A 69 12.49 2.70 -1.71
C ALA A 69 11.23 2.47 -2.57
N GLY A 70 10.98 3.30 -3.60
CA GLY A 70 9.82 3.16 -4.49
C GLY A 70 8.46 3.43 -3.83
N MET A 71 8.41 4.20 -2.74
CA MET A 71 7.20 4.45 -1.96
C MET A 71 6.98 5.94 -1.68
N SER A 72 5.78 6.31 -1.24
CA SER A 72 5.51 7.69 -0.79
C SER A 72 6.27 8.00 0.51
N TYR A 73 6.57 9.28 0.76
CA TYR A 73 7.23 9.68 2.01
C TYR A 73 6.33 9.39 3.23
N GLN A 74 5.01 9.46 3.08
CA GLN A 74 4.06 9.10 4.12
C GLN A 74 4.14 7.61 4.45
N THR A 75 4.17 6.76 3.42
CA THR A 75 4.32 5.31 3.57
C THR A 75 5.63 4.99 4.28
N LEU A 76 6.73 5.62 3.87
CA LEU A 76 8.03 5.42 4.52
C LEU A 76 7.99 5.77 6.01
N ILE A 77 7.41 6.93 6.35
CA ILE A 77 7.27 7.36 7.76
C ILE A 77 6.44 6.35 8.55
N ALA A 78 5.30 5.91 8.01
CA ALA A 78 4.44 4.93 8.67
C ALA A 78 5.16 3.59 8.87
N THR A 79 5.89 3.11 7.87
CA THR A 79 6.69 1.89 7.94
C THR A 79 7.77 1.98 9.01
N ILE A 80 8.49 3.11 9.09
CA ILE A 80 9.51 3.33 10.13
C ILE A 80 8.89 3.29 11.52
N VAL A 81 7.75 3.96 11.74
CA VAL A 81 7.05 3.95 13.03
C VAL A 81 6.61 2.52 13.39
N HIS A 82 6.08 1.77 12.42
CA HIS A 82 5.69 0.38 12.65
C HIS A 82 6.89 -0.51 13.01
N GLN A 83 7.98 -0.43 12.26
CA GLN A 83 9.22 -1.18 12.52
C GLN A 83 9.83 -0.81 13.88
N TYR A 84 9.78 0.47 14.26
CA TYR A 84 10.26 0.94 15.55
C TYR A 84 9.44 0.32 16.69
N LEU A 85 8.11 0.33 16.60
CA LEU A 85 7.22 -0.27 17.60
C LEU A 85 7.33 -1.80 17.66
N ALA A 86 7.59 -2.46 16.52
CA ALA A 86 7.81 -3.90 16.45
C ALA A 86 9.20 -4.33 16.97
N GLY A 87 10.13 -3.39 17.18
CA GLY A 87 11.50 -3.68 17.58
C GLY A 87 12.39 -4.20 16.45
N GLU A 88 11.95 -4.06 15.19
CA GLU A 88 12.64 -4.56 14.00
C GLU A 88 13.51 -3.49 13.32
N LEU A 89 13.45 -2.24 13.80
CA LEU A 89 14.23 -1.15 13.22
C LEU A 89 15.72 -1.32 13.55
N VAL A 90 16.52 -1.71 12.56
CA VAL A 90 17.98 -1.78 12.67
C VAL A 90 18.60 -0.47 12.22
N GLU A 91 19.06 0.32 13.17
CA GLU A 91 19.85 1.52 12.89
C GLU A 91 21.25 1.11 12.38
N LYS A 92 21.56 1.47 11.13
CA LYS A 92 22.94 1.39 10.65
C LYS A 92 23.67 2.65 11.11
N PRO A 93 24.83 2.55 11.79
CA PRO A 93 25.61 3.72 12.13
C PRO A 93 25.94 4.48 10.85
N HIS A 94 25.66 5.78 10.84
CA HIS A 94 26.10 6.66 9.78
C HIS A 94 27.63 6.74 9.87
N SER A 95 28.32 6.01 9.00
CA SER A 95 29.76 6.17 8.82
C SER A 95 30.01 7.60 8.36
N ALA A 96 30.57 8.41 9.25
CA ALA A 96 31.02 9.77 8.98
C ALA A 96 32.17 9.79 7.95
#